data_AF-A0A1Y2N4Q0-F1
#
_entry.id   AF-A0A1Y2N4Q0-F1
#
_cell.length_a   1.000
_cell.length_b   1.000
_cell.length_c   1.000
_cell.angle_alpha   90.00
_cell.angle_beta   90.00
_cell.angle_gamma   90.00
#
_symmetry.space_group_name_H-M   'P 1'
#
loop_
_entity.id
_entity.type
_entity.pdbx_description
1 polymer ?
#
loop_
_entity_poly.entity_id
_entity_poly.type
_entity_poly.pdbx_seq_one_letter_code
_entity_poly.pdbx_strand_id
1 'polypeptide(L)'
;MDDGGPYERYYADRKAAGERTVLWPWVLLAVVVPLLLVRSFLVAGGPAEATATRMSAAPVPVATADGEFPVGTVLEPGIYGSPGPDGGRTCEYVRVGADGVQVARAVLNGPAAVRLVAGETVTFAGGCAWSRR
;
A
#
# COMPACT_ATOMS: atom_id res chain seq x y z
N MET A 1 33.10 34.37 -36.19
CA MET A 1 32.51 34.74 -34.89
C MET A 1 31.25 33.92 -34.75
N ASP A 2 31.28 32.92 -33.87
CA ASP A 2 30.11 32.12 -33.53
C ASP A 2 29.27 32.90 -32.50
N ASP A 3 28.25 33.61 -32.98
CA ASP A 3 27.25 34.30 -32.17
C ASP A 3 26.29 33.29 -31.54
N GLY A 4 26.80 32.52 -30.59
CA GLY A 4 26.08 31.43 -29.94
C GLY A 4 26.46 31.37 -28.46
N GLY A 5 25.97 32.32 -27.67
CA GLY A 5 26.27 32.40 -26.24
C GLY A 5 25.84 31.11 -25.52
N PRO A 6 26.51 30.72 -24.41
CA PRO A 6 26.18 29.49 -23.67
C PRO A 6 24.71 29.44 -23.21
N TYR A 7 24.07 30.60 -23.08
CA TYR A 7 22.65 30.74 -22.79
C TYR A 7 21.72 30.35 -23.95
N GLU A 8 22.12 30.55 -25.20
CA GLU A 8 21.27 30.22 -26.36
C GLU A 8 21.15 28.71 -26.55
N ARG A 9 22.22 27.96 -26.27
CA ARG A 9 22.19 26.48 -26.24
C ARG A 9 21.21 25.97 -25.17
N TYR A 10 21.18 26.62 -24.01
CA TYR A 10 20.25 26.27 -22.93
C TYR A 10 18.78 26.49 -23.33
N TYR A 11 18.47 27.57 -24.05
CA TYR A 11 17.12 27.82 -24.53
C TYR A 11 16.74 26.94 -25.75
N ALA A 12 17.70 26.53 -26.57
CA ALA A 12 17.47 25.58 -27.67
C ALA A 12 17.11 24.18 -27.15
N ASP A 13 17.85 23.65 -26.16
CA ASP A 13 17.55 22.36 -25.54
C ASP A 13 16.20 22.34 -24.82
N ARG A 14 15.82 23.47 -24.20
CA ARG A 14 14.50 23.62 -23.56
C ARG A 14 13.34 23.62 -24.57
N LYS A 15 13.53 24.16 -25.78
CA LYS A 15 12.52 24.10 -26.84
C LYS A 15 12.32 22.66 -27.34
N ALA A 16 13.39 21.88 -27.49
CA ALA A 16 13.30 20.46 -27.86
C ALA A 16 12.68 19.58 -26.76
N ALA A 17 12.89 19.93 -25.48
CA ALA A 17 12.34 19.18 -24.35
C ALA A 17 10.88 19.54 -24.00
N GLY A 18 10.43 20.77 -24.30
CA GLY A 18 9.07 21.23 -24.04
C GLY A 18 7.98 20.59 -24.91
N GLU A 19 8.37 19.87 -25.96
CA GLU A 19 7.46 19.24 -26.92
C GLU A 19 7.17 17.76 -26.60
N ARG A 20 7.71 17.21 -25.51
CA ARG A 20 7.22 15.93 -24.94
C ARG A 20 6.00 16.21 -24.08
N THR A 21 4.96 16.58 -24.81
CA THR A 21 3.58 16.78 -24.40
C THR A 21 3.15 15.82 -23.30
N VAL A 22 2.45 16.40 -22.32
CA VAL A 22 1.74 15.81 -21.18
C VAL A 22 0.54 14.97 -21.68
N LEU A 23 0.71 14.23 -22.78
CA LEU A 23 -0.29 13.34 -23.38
C LEU A 23 -0.25 11.95 -22.74
N TRP A 24 0.90 11.53 -22.21
CA TRP A 24 1.09 10.21 -21.61
C TRP A 24 0.10 9.88 -20.47
N PRO A 25 -0.17 10.77 -19.50
CA PRO A 25 -1.11 10.45 -18.42
C PRO A 25 -2.56 10.36 -18.91
N TRP A 26 -2.96 11.20 -19.89
CA TRP A 26 -4.32 11.21 -20.43
C TRP A 26 -4.59 10.02 -21.35
N VAL A 27 -3.61 9.60 -22.16
CA VAL A 27 -3.73 8.39 -23.00
C VAL A 27 -3.81 7.14 -22.13
N LEU A 28 -3.01 7.03 -21.06
CA LEU A 28 -3.11 5.94 -20.11
C LEU A 28 -4.48 5.91 -19.41
N LEU A 29 -4.98 7.06 -18.95
CA LEU A 29 -6.32 7.17 -18.37
C LEU A 29 -7.41 6.75 -19.36
N ALA A 30 -7.33 7.21 -20.61
CA ALA A 30 -8.31 6.90 -21.66
C ALA A 30 -8.35 5.42 -22.03
N VAL A 31 -7.28 4.65 -21.79
CA VAL A 31 -7.25 3.20 -22.04
C VAL A 31 -7.67 2.40 -20.81
N VAL A 32 -7.20 2.77 -19.63
CA VAL A 32 -7.45 2.01 -18.39
C VAL A 32 -8.92 2.10 -17.95
N VAL A 33 -9.54 3.27 -18.05
CA VAL A 33 -10.93 3.49 -17.63
C VAL A 33 -11.93 2.62 -18.41
N PRO A 34 -11.95 2.61 -19.76
CA PRO A 34 -12.86 1.73 -20.49
C PRO A 34 -12.54 0.25 -20.27
N LEU A 35 -11.27 -0.13 -20.07
CA LEU A 35 -10.90 -1.52 -19.80
C LEU A 35 -11.47 -2.02 -18.46
N LEU A 36 -11.49 -1.17 -17.43
CA LEU A 36 -12.11 -1.47 -16.14
C LEU A 36 -13.64 -1.52 -16.23
N LEU A 37 -14.26 -0.62 -17.00
CA LEU A 37 -15.70 -0.63 -17.21
C LEU A 37 -16.18 -1.89 -17.96
N VAL A 38 -15.51 -2.29 -19.04
CA VAL A 38 -15.87 -3.52 -19.79
C VAL A 38 -15.72 -4.78 -18.92
N ARG A 39 -14.69 -4.85 -18.07
CA ARG A 39 -14.49 -5.98 -17.16
C ARG A 39 -15.58 -6.07 -16.08
N SER A 40 -16.15 -4.94 -15.69
CA SER A 40 -17.20 -4.87 -14.67
C SER A 40 -18.55 -5.40 -15.18
N PHE A 41 -18.82 -5.33 -16.49
CA PHE A 41 -20.05 -5.84 -17.09
C PHE A 41 -20.07 -7.36 -17.36
N LEU A 42 -18.92 -8.05 -17.31
CA LEU A 42 -18.85 -9.51 -17.50
C LEU A 42 -18.97 -10.32 -16.19
N VAL A 43 -19.11 -9.66 -15.04
CA VAL A 43 -19.34 -10.29 -13.72
C VAL A 43 -20.66 -9.75 -13.14
N ALA A 44 -21.74 -9.83 -13.92
CA ALA A 44 -23.10 -9.54 -13.47
C ALA A 44 -24.07 -10.55 -14.07
N GLY A 45 -23.99 -11.79 -13.59
CA GLY A 45 -24.85 -12.87 -14.06
C GLY A 45 -24.77 -14.11 -13.18
N GLY A 46 -25.43 -14.07 -12.03
CA GLY A 46 -25.71 -15.27 -11.23
C GLY A 46 -26.87 -14.97 -10.27
N PRO A 47 -28.05 -15.58 -10.44
CA PRO A 47 -29.21 -15.30 -9.60
C PRO A 47 -29.00 -15.85 -8.18
N ALA A 48 -29.62 -15.16 -7.24
CA ALA A 48 -29.69 -15.54 -5.85
C ALA A 48 -30.30 -16.94 -5.68
N GLU A 49 -29.52 -17.85 -5.10
CA GLU A 49 -30.05 -19.06 -4.47
C GLU A 49 -29.74 -18.98 -2.98
N ALA A 50 -30.76 -18.57 -2.22
CA ALA A 50 -30.77 -18.60 -0.78
C ALA A 50 -30.79 -20.06 -0.31
N THR A 51 -29.63 -20.70 -0.28
CA THR A 51 -29.45 -21.94 0.46
C THR A 51 -28.85 -21.58 1.82
N ALA A 52 -29.71 -21.59 2.85
CA ALA A 52 -29.31 -21.65 4.23
C ALA A 52 -28.49 -22.93 4.48
N THR A 53 -27.18 -22.88 4.21
CA THR A 53 -26.23 -23.88 4.66
C THR A 53 -25.48 -23.28 5.83
N ARG A 54 -25.72 -23.90 7.00
CA ARG A 54 -25.00 -23.81 8.27
C ARG A 54 -23.83 -22.83 8.27
N MET A 55 -23.86 -21.88 9.22
CA MET A 55 -22.68 -21.22 9.75
C MET A 55 -21.64 -22.29 10.11
N SER A 56 -20.78 -22.65 9.17
CA SER A 56 -19.46 -23.16 9.49
C SER A 56 -18.71 -21.92 9.93
N ALA A 57 -18.48 -21.81 11.24
CA ALA A 57 -17.62 -20.79 11.80
C ALA A 57 -16.38 -20.68 10.92
N ALA A 58 -16.21 -19.55 10.25
CA ALA A 58 -14.97 -19.22 9.59
C ALA A 58 -13.88 -19.40 10.66
N PRO A 59 -12.75 -20.05 10.36
CA PRO A 59 -11.67 -20.16 11.31
C PRO A 59 -11.37 -18.74 11.78
N VAL A 60 -11.56 -18.49 13.09
CA VAL A 60 -11.09 -17.28 13.74
C VAL A 60 -9.63 -17.16 13.29
N PRO A 61 -9.24 -16.13 12.53
CA PRO A 61 -7.87 -16.07 12.05
C PRO A 61 -7.00 -15.79 13.27
N VAL A 62 -6.47 -16.88 13.81
CA VAL A 62 -5.52 -16.90 14.91
C VAL A 62 -4.31 -16.12 14.40
N ALA A 63 -3.77 -15.22 15.23
CA ALA A 63 -2.42 -14.69 15.01
C ALA A 63 -1.52 -15.88 14.63
N THR A 64 -0.70 -15.74 13.60
CA THR A 64 0.23 -16.84 13.29
C THR A 64 1.08 -17.10 14.54
N ALA A 65 1.47 -18.35 14.75
CA ALA A 65 2.10 -18.81 16.01
C ALA A 65 3.34 -18.00 16.43
N ASP A 66 3.88 -17.20 15.51
CA ASP A 66 5.10 -16.41 15.65
C ASP A 66 4.87 -14.90 15.90
N GLY A 67 3.62 -14.47 16.14
CA GLY A 67 3.31 -13.06 16.43
C GLY A 67 3.23 -12.18 15.17
N GLU A 68 3.00 -12.80 14.01
CA GLU A 68 2.74 -12.09 12.77
C GLU A 68 1.23 -11.92 12.53
N PHE A 69 0.87 -10.78 11.97
CA PHE A 69 -0.51 -10.37 11.76
C PHE A 69 -0.71 -10.06 10.27
N PRO A 70 -1.40 -10.94 9.53
CA PRO A 70 -1.72 -10.69 8.13
C PRO A 70 -2.76 -9.56 8.00
N VAL A 71 -2.44 -8.59 7.16
CA VAL A 71 -3.23 -7.37 6.93
C VAL A 71 -4.23 -7.62 5.80
N GLY A 72 -5.50 -7.32 6.06
CA GLY A 72 -6.64 -7.66 5.23
C GLY A 72 -7.39 -8.91 5.68
N THR A 73 -6.83 -9.70 6.62
CA THR A 73 -7.49 -10.87 7.22
C THR A 73 -7.58 -10.75 8.74
N VAL A 74 -6.47 -10.49 9.44
CA VAL A 74 -6.44 -10.31 10.90
C VAL A 74 -6.47 -8.82 11.27
N LEU A 75 -5.66 -8.01 10.59
CA LEU A 75 -5.65 -6.55 10.78
C LEU A 75 -6.31 -5.84 9.61
N GLU A 76 -7.18 -4.88 9.88
CA GLU A 76 -7.71 -4.03 8.81
C GLU A 76 -6.59 -3.15 8.22
N PRO A 77 -6.54 -2.96 6.90
CA PRO A 77 -5.64 -1.98 6.30
C PRO A 77 -5.90 -0.57 6.85
N GLY A 78 -4.84 0.22 7.03
CA GLY A 78 -4.94 1.55 7.60
C GLY A 78 -3.67 2.02 8.30
N ILE A 79 -3.81 3.09 9.09
CA ILE A 79 -2.71 3.63 9.89
C ILE A 79 -2.86 3.12 11.32
N TYR A 80 -1.80 2.51 11.83
CA TYR A 80 -1.69 2.05 13.21
C TYR A 80 -0.75 2.97 13.95
N GLY A 81 -1.23 3.58 15.02
CA GLY A 81 -0.44 4.40 15.91
C GLY A 81 0.00 3.60 17.13
N SER A 82 1.16 3.96 17.66
CA SER A 82 1.59 3.59 19.00
C SER A 82 1.96 4.85 19.78
N PRO A 83 1.61 4.96 21.08
CA PRO A 83 2.13 6.02 21.94
C PRO A 83 3.63 5.85 22.23
N GLY A 84 4.22 4.72 21.84
CA GLY A 84 5.61 4.37 22.13
C GLY A 84 5.72 3.29 23.21
N PRO A 85 6.94 2.94 23.60
CA PRO A 85 7.19 1.86 24.55
C PRO A 85 6.94 2.29 26.00
N ASP A 86 6.30 1.39 26.76
CA ASP A 86 6.15 1.56 28.20
C ASP A 86 7.46 1.20 28.93
N GLY A 87 7.89 2.07 29.85
CA GLY A 87 8.96 1.75 30.81
C GLY A 87 10.34 1.50 30.20
N GLY A 88 10.80 2.36 29.29
CA GLY A 88 12.19 2.35 28.78
C GLY A 88 12.53 1.21 27.82
N ARG A 89 11.53 0.47 27.32
CA ARG A 89 11.69 -0.52 26.25
C ARG A 89 11.77 0.19 24.89
N THR A 90 11.91 -0.59 23.80
CA THR A 90 11.82 -0.10 22.42
C THR A 90 10.70 -0.83 21.71
N CYS A 91 9.87 -0.14 20.93
CA CYS A 91 8.94 -0.81 20.02
C CYS A 91 9.68 -1.26 18.78
N GLU A 92 9.30 -2.39 18.23
CA GLU A 92 9.76 -2.81 16.91
C GLU A 92 8.58 -3.23 16.06
N TYR A 93 8.65 -2.93 14.76
CA TYR A 93 7.81 -3.58 13.79
C TYR A 93 8.61 -4.02 12.56
N VAL A 94 8.16 -5.11 11.96
CA VAL A 94 8.63 -5.60 10.66
C VAL A 94 7.41 -5.80 9.77
N ARG A 95 7.47 -5.31 8.53
CA ARG A 95 6.45 -5.47 7.50
C ARG A 95 7.04 -6.27 6.36
N VAL A 96 6.30 -7.31 5.96
CA VAL A 96 6.61 -8.17 4.84
C VAL A 96 5.48 -8.03 3.82
N GLY A 97 5.84 -7.88 2.55
CA GLY A 97 4.90 -7.74 1.45
C GLY A 97 4.25 -9.08 1.09
N ALA A 98 3.26 -9.04 0.21
CA ALA A 98 2.59 -10.25 -0.29
C ALA A 98 3.55 -11.19 -1.05
N ASP A 99 4.67 -10.66 -1.54
CA ASP A 99 5.76 -11.39 -2.19
C ASP A 99 6.76 -12.01 -1.20
N GLY A 100 6.55 -11.87 0.11
CA GLY A 100 7.46 -12.34 1.15
C GLY A 100 8.69 -11.44 1.34
N VAL A 101 8.76 -10.30 0.64
CA VAL A 101 9.89 -9.36 0.75
C VAL A 101 9.66 -8.38 1.88
N GLN A 102 10.69 -8.11 2.68
CA GLN A 102 10.59 -7.09 3.73
C GLN A 102 10.35 -5.70 3.10
N VAL A 103 9.20 -5.12 3.39
CA VAL A 103 8.80 -3.78 2.93
C VAL A 103 9.35 -2.70 3.85
N ALA A 104 9.34 -2.95 5.17
CA ALA A 104 9.84 -2.01 6.16
C ALA A 104 10.20 -2.69 7.47
N ARG A 105 11.14 -2.10 8.21
CA ARG A 105 11.45 -2.44 9.59
C ARG A 105 11.83 -1.17 10.34
N ALA A 106 11.39 -1.02 11.59
CA ALA A 106 11.82 0.08 12.42
C ALA A 106 11.88 -0.31 13.89
N VAL A 107 12.83 0.28 14.61
CA VAL A 107 12.93 0.28 16.06
C VAL A 107 12.62 1.70 16.53
N LEU A 108 11.70 1.82 17.48
CA LEU A 108 11.08 3.08 17.88
C LEU A 108 11.28 3.29 19.39
N ASN A 109 11.69 4.50 19.74
CA ASN A 109 11.91 4.92 21.13
C ASN A 109 10.84 5.91 21.63
N GLY A 110 9.74 6.06 20.89
CA GLY A 110 8.69 7.04 21.17
C GLY A 110 7.45 6.83 20.30
N PRO A 111 6.49 7.79 20.34
CA PRO A 111 5.27 7.71 19.56
C PRO A 111 5.55 7.54 18.07
N ALA A 112 4.81 6.64 17.43
CA ALA A 112 5.00 6.32 16.03
C ALA A 112 3.68 5.97 15.34
N ALA A 113 3.72 5.96 14.01
CA ALA A 113 2.64 5.45 13.20
C ALA A 113 3.20 4.62 12.05
N VAL A 114 2.49 3.56 11.70
CA VAL A 114 2.81 2.69 10.57
C VAL A 114 1.58 2.55 9.68
N ARG A 115 1.79 2.65 8.36
CA ARG A 115 0.74 2.38 7.38
C ARG A 115 0.82 0.92 6.95
N LEU A 116 -0.27 0.20 7.12
CA LEU A 116 -0.42 -1.20 6.73
C LEU A 116 -1.32 -1.29 5.49
N VAL A 117 -0.90 -2.09 4.52
CA VAL A 117 -1.63 -2.32 3.26
C VAL A 117 -2.13 -3.76 3.21
N ALA A 118 -3.29 -3.99 2.59
CA ALA A 118 -3.81 -5.33 2.40
C ALA A 118 -2.81 -6.23 1.67
N GLY A 119 -2.68 -7.48 2.13
CA GLY A 119 -1.74 -8.46 1.60
C GLY A 119 -0.35 -8.43 2.25
N GLU A 120 -0.07 -7.44 3.10
CA GLU A 120 1.14 -7.43 3.91
C GLU A 120 0.98 -8.30 5.17
N THR A 121 2.10 -8.68 5.77
CA THR A 121 2.17 -9.27 7.10
C THR A 121 3.01 -8.36 7.99
N VAL A 122 2.52 -8.06 9.20
CA VAL A 122 3.25 -7.24 10.17
C VAL A 122 3.55 -8.02 11.44
N THR A 123 4.76 -7.90 11.96
CA THR A 123 5.13 -8.39 13.29
C THR A 123 5.34 -7.19 14.20
N PHE A 124 4.69 -7.18 15.37
CA PHE A 124 4.90 -6.17 16.41
C PHE A 124 5.68 -6.78 17.59
N ALA A 125 6.74 -6.12 18.01
CA ALA A 125 7.56 -6.54 19.14
C ALA A 125 7.87 -5.36 20.08
N GLY A 126 8.44 -5.65 21.24
CA GLY A 126 8.92 -4.61 22.16
C GLY A 126 7.90 -4.07 23.16
N GLY A 127 6.74 -4.73 23.29
CA GLY A 127 5.76 -4.44 24.34
C GLY A 127 4.94 -3.17 24.13
N CYS A 128 4.78 -2.73 22.88
CA CYS A 128 4.03 -1.53 22.57
C CYS A 128 2.60 -1.83 22.18
N ALA A 129 1.67 -1.01 22.69
CA ALA A 129 0.30 -1.02 22.23
C ALA A 129 0.23 -0.37 20.84
N TRP A 130 -0.34 -1.09 19.88
CA TRP A 130 -0.64 -0.59 18.55
C TRP A 130 -2.15 -0.55 18.37
N SER A 131 -2.68 0.59 17.97
CA SER A 131 -4.10 0.76 17.69
C SER A 131 -4.32 1.47 16.38
N ARG A 132 -5.40 1.11 15.68
CA ARG A 132 -5.80 1.79 14.46
C ARG A 132 -6.25 3.23 14.79
N ARG A 133 -5.79 4.20 14.00
CA ARG A 133 -6.21 5.61 14.08
C ARG A 133 -7.26 5.94 13.03
#